data_AF-A0A672HYE2-F1
#
_entry.id   AF-A0A672HYE2-F1
#
_cell.length_a   1.000
_cell.length_b   1.000
_cell.length_c   1.000
_cell.angle_alpha   90.00
_cell.angle_beta   90.00
_cell.angle_gamma   90.00
#
_symmetry.space_group_name_H-M   'P 1'
#
loop_
_entity.id
_entity.type
_entity.pdbx_description
1 polymer ?
#
loop_
_entity_poly.entity_id
_entity_poly.type
_entity_poly.pdbx_seq_one_letter_code
_entity_poly.pdbx_strand_id
1 'polypeptide(L)'
;MAGSRLEKLGTVFSRVRDLMQSRVIKPEAKPVWYDVYQASPPKMDPLYVKPCSHRLRTKKETVPEIFYSEDEIRARFYEQYGTGPRVLDLSKPYFVSTCQRFVEKYEELRSKCELKESSLFEETGKALLAEGVILRKRGALPVPAESRNPVLELKLIDMLAEQQSRRPKRFWDELLVPHSALGCFSRCDWISASLVDCVRSVKSQ
;
A
#
# COMPACT_ATOMS: atom_id res chain seq x y z
N MET A 1 -33.33 -39.17 -6.19
CA MET A 1 -34.36 -38.11 -6.23
C MET A 1 -34.34 -37.46 -7.61
N ALA A 2 -35.50 -37.24 -8.21
CA ALA A 2 -35.61 -36.52 -9.48
C ALA A 2 -35.42 -35.02 -9.25
N GLY A 3 -34.75 -34.32 -10.17
CA GLY A 3 -34.48 -32.89 -10.06
C GLY A 3 -34.09 -32.28 -11.42
N SER A 4 -34.23 -30.96 -11.53
CA SER A 4 -33.88 -30.22 -12.75
C SER A 4 -32.44 -29.68 -12.69
N ARG A 5 -31.64 -30.01 -13.72
CA ARG A 5 -30.26 -29.50 -13.90
C ARG A 5 -30.18 -28.38 -14.94
N LEU A 6 -31.31 -27.75 -15.30
CA LEU A 6 -31.37 -26.70 -16.32
C LEU A 6 -31.07 -25.33 -15.72
N GLU A 7 -29.78 -24.97 -15.62
CA GLU A 7 -29.36 -23.71 -14.98
C GLU A 7 -29.70 -22.44 -15.77
N LYS A 8 -29.86 -22.57 -17.10
CA LYS A 8 -30.16 -21.44 -17.99
C LYS A 8 -31.64 -21.08 -18.07
N LEU A 9 -32.51 -21.93 -17.53
CA LEU A 9 -33.97 -21.80 -17.64
C LEU A 9 -34.57 -21.46 -16.28
N GLY A 10 -35.05 -20.22 -16.15
CA GLY A 10 -35.71 -19.72 -14.94
C GLY A 10 -34.81 -19.69 -13.71
N THR A 11 -35.43 -19.64 -12.53
CA THR A 11 -34.72 -19.69 -11.24
C THR A 11 -34.75 -21.09 -10.65
N VAL A 12 -33.91 -21.34 -9.64
CA VAL A 12 -34.02 -22.59 -8.86
C VAL A 12 -35.38 -22.68 -8.17
N PHE A 13 -35.89 -21.55 -7.66
CA PHE A 13 -37.17 -21.47 -6.98
C PHE A 13 -38.35 -21.84 -7.90
N SER A 14 -38.44 -21.24 -9.09
CA SER A 14 -39.51 -21.56 -10.04
C SER A 14 -39.46 -23.03 -10.47
N ARG A 15 -38.26 -23.56 -10.75
CA ARG A 15 -38.10 -24.96 -11.15
C ARG A 15 -38.52 -25.95 -10.06
N VAL A 16 -38.17 -25.70 -8.81
CA VAL A 16 -38.59 -26.58 -7.69
C VAL A 16 -40.08 -26.47 -7.44
N ARG A 17 -40.64 -25.26 -7.48
CA ARG A 17 -42.09 -25.04 -7.36
C ARG A 17 -42.85 -25.85 -8.41
N ASP A 18 -42.44 -25.79 -9.67
CA ASP A 18 -43.13 -26.45 -10.78
C ASP A 18 -42.96 -28.00 -10.70
N LEU A 19 -41.80 -28.49 -10.22
CA LEU A 19 -41.58 -29.91 -9.93
C LEU A 19 -42.44 -30.44 -8.77
N MET A 20 -42.72 -29.61 -7.77
CA MET A 20 -43.65 -29.94 -6.69
C MET A 20 -45.11 -29.94 -7.19
N GLN A 21 -45.49 -28.97 -8.03
CA GLN A 21 -46.83 -28.87 -8.61
C GLN A 21 -47.16 -30.06 -9.54
N SER A 22 -46.18 -30.49 -10.33
CA SER A 22 -46.28 -31.67 -11.20
C SER A 22 -46.16 -33.02 -10.46
N ARG A 23 -46.01 -33.01 -9.13
CA ARG A 23 -45.87 -34.19 -8.26
C ARG A 23 -44.63 -35.06 -8.55
N VAL A 24 -43.67 -34.56 -9.33
CA VAL A 24 -42.36 -35.22 -9.55
C VAL A 24 -41.57 -35.23 -8.25
N ILE A 25 -41.62 -34.12 -7.50
CA ILE A 25 -41.16 -34.04 -6.12
C ILE A 25 -42.39 -34.14 -5.22
N LYS A 26 -42.41 -35.13 -4.32
CA LYS A 26 -43.46 -35.26 -3.32
C LYS A 26 -43.45 -34.02 -2.41
N PRO A 27 -44.61 -33.50 -1.96
CA PRO A 27 -44.67 -32.38 -1.02
C PRO A 27 -43.88 -32.63 0.27
N GLU A 28 -43.80 -33.88 0.73
CA GLU A 28 -43.00 -34.31 1.88
C GLU A 28 -41.49 -34.22 1.64
N ALA A 29 -41.06 -34.33 0.38
CA ALA A 29 -39.68 -34.25 -0.05
C ALA A 29 -39.27 -32.82 -0.44
N LYS A 30 -39.99 -31.82 0.07
CA LYS A 30 -39.72 -30.40 -0.15
C LYS A 30 -38.33 -30.02 0.40
N PRO A 31 -37.51 -29.28 -0.36
CA PRO A 31 -36.22 -28.81 0.13
C PRO A 31 -36.36 -27.88 1.33
N VAL A 32 -35.49 -28.03 2.33
CA VAL A 32 -35.50 -27.24 3.58
C VAL A 32 -35.45 -25.73 3.31
N TRP A 33 -34.72 -25.29 2.27
CA TRP A 33 -34.58 -23.87 1.93
C TRP A 33 -35.83 -23.25 1.29
N TYR A 34 -36.78 -24.04 0.79
CA TYR A 34 -37.90 -23.53 -0.03
C TYR A 34 -38.80 -22.60 0.78
N ASP A 35 -39.12 -22.97 2.03
CA ASP A 35 -39.94 -22.14 2.91
C ASP A 35 -39.25 -20.82 3.27
N VAL A 36 -37.93 -20.85 3.47
CA VAL A 36 -37.11 -19.66 3.72
C VAL A 36 -37.15 -18.74 2.50
N TYR A 37 -36.98 -19.27 1.29
CA TYR A 37 -37.05 -18.46 0.06
C TYR A 37 -38.45 -17.88 -0.16
N GLN A 38 -39.50 -18.64 0.15
CA GLN A 38 -40.89 -18.18 0.01
C GLN A 38 -41.23 -17.07 1.02
N ALA A 39 -40.74 -17.16 2.25
CA ALA A 39 -40.96 -16.15 3.28
C ALA A 39 -40.14 -14.87 3.04
N SER A 40 -38.90 -15.02 2.58
CA SER A 40 -37.98 -13.91 2.31
C SER A 40 -37.35 -14.04 0.92
N PRO A 41 -38.07 -13.66 -0.15
CA PRO A 41 -37.52 -13.71 -1.51
C PRO A 41 -36.42 -12.65 -1.69
N PRO A 42 -35.42 -12.91 -2.56
CA PRO A 42 -34.38 -11.93 -2.86
C PRO A 42 -34.96 -10.72 -3.61
N LYS A 43 -34.28 -9.57 -3.51
CA LYS A 43 -34.68 -8.34 -4.24
C LYS A 43 -34.68 -8.52 -5.76
N MET A 44 -33.77 -9.33 -6.26
CA MET A 44 -33.65 -9.67 -7.68
C MET A 44 -33.58 -11.19 -7.81
N ASP A 45 -34.36 -11.73 -8.74
CA ASP A 45 -34.37 -13.16 -9.02
C ASP A 45 -33.04 -13.62 -9.64
N PRO A 46 -32.48 -14.77 -9.21
CA PRO A 46 -31.22 -15.31 -9.71
C PRO A 46 -31.41 -15.96 -11.09
N LEU A 47 -31.66 -15.14 -12.09
CA LEU A 47 -31.79 -15.56 -13.48
C LEU A 47 -30.41 -15.68 -14.13
N TYR A 48 -30.25 -16.71 -14.95
CA TYR A 48 -29.08 -16.81 -15.81
C TYR A 48 -29.13 -15.68 -16.86
N VAL A 49 -28.21 -14.73 -16.73
CA VAL A 49 -27.96 -13.71 -17.74
C VAL A 49 -26.67 -14.07 -18.45
N LYS A 50 -26.74 -14.33 -19.75
CA LYS A 50 -25.53 -14.56 -20.56
C LYS A 50 -24.67 -13.30 -20.50
N PRO A 51 -23.42 -13.35 -20.03
CA PRO A 51 -22.56 -12.18 -20.01
C PRO A 51 -22.34 -11.74 -21.45
N CYS A 52 -22.91 -10.59 -21.82
CA CYS A 52 -22.72 -10.00 -23.13
C CYS A 52 -21.34 -9.32 -23.14
N SER A 53 -20.33 -10.03 -23.61
CA SER A 53 -19.03 -9.43 -23.92
C SER A 53 -19.19 -8.48 -25.11
N HIS A 54 -19.36 -7.19 -24.81
CA HIS A 54 -18.86 -6.12 -25.66
C HIS A 54 -19.38 -6.10 -27.12
N ARG A 55 -20.65 -5.73 -27.35
CA ARG A 55 -21.11 -5.30 -28.69
C ARG A 55 -22.03 -4.08 -28.66
N LEU A 56 -21.68 -3.09 -27.84
CA LEU A 56 -22.08 -1.71 -28.08
C LEU A 56 -21.01 -0.81 -27.48
N ARG A 57 -19.96 -0.50 -28.26
CA ARG A 57 -18.83 0.41 -27.94
C ARG A 57 -19.26 1.84 -27.55
N THR A 58 -20.56 2.08 -27.42
CA THR A 58 -21.20 3.38 -27.15
C THR A 58 -21.74 3.52 -25.73
N LYS A 59 -21.84 2.44 -24.94
CA LYS A 59 -22.25 2.54 -23.53
C LYS A 59 -21.00 2.78 -22.68
N LYS A 60 -20.78 4.06 -22.32
CA LYS A 60 -19.81 4.46 -21.29
C LYS A 60 -20.07 3.63 -20.02
N GLU A 61 -18.98 3.23 -19.37
CA GLU A 61 -19.03 2.52 -18.09
C GLU A 61 -19.98 3.25 -17.13
N THR A 62 -20.94 2.52 -16.56
CA THR A 62 -22.05 3.11 -15.79
C THR A 62 -21.58 3.69 -14.45
N VAL A 63 -20.38 3.32 -14.00
CA VAL A 63 -19.83 3.72 -12.71
C VAL A 63 -18.94 4.95 -12.90
N PRO A 64 -19.30 6.11 -12.33
CA PRO A 64 -18.45 7.29 -12.36
C PRO A 64 -17.23 7.12 -11.44
N GLU A 65 -16.18 7.87 -11.72
CA GLU A 65 -15.02 7.98 -10.84
C GLU A 65 -15.39 8.74 -9.55
N ILE A 66 -14.88 8.28 -8.41
CA ILE A 66 -15.20 8.82 -7.08
C ILE A 66 -14.07 9.75 -6.65
N PHE A 67 -14.33 11.06 -6.68
CA PHE A 67 -13.41 12.10 -6.21
C PHE A 67 -14.06 12.95 -5.12
N TYR A 68 -13.27 13.33 -4.13
CA TYR A 68 -13.65 14.26 -3.07
C TYR A 68 -12.89 15.57 -3.19
N SER A 69 -13.42 16.65 -2.62
CA SER A 69 -12.76 17.95 -2.61
C SER A 69 -11.40 17.94 -1.90
N GLU A 70 -11.24 17.05 -0.92
CA GLU A 70 -9.98 16.89 -0.20
C GLU A 70 -8.87 16.29 -1.08
N ASP A 71 -9.23 15.57 -2.15
CA ASP A 71 -8.27 14.84 -2.98
C ASP A 71 -7.34 15.80 -3.74
N GLU A 72 -7.79 17.02 -4.03
CA GLU A 72 -6.94 18.09 -4.56
C GLU A 72 -5.82 18.45 -3.56
N ILE A 73 -6.16 18.54 -2.28
CA ILE A 73 -5.21 18.84 -1.20
C ILE A 73 -4.27 17.65 -0.99
N ARG A 74 -4.81 16.42 -0.99
CA ARG A 74 -4.02 15.19 -0.86
C ARG A 74 -3.03 15.05 -2.01
N ALA A 75 -3.43 15.35 -3.25
CA ALA A 75 -2.56 15.32 -4.42
C ALA A 75 -1.37 16.28 -4.24
N ARG A 76 -1.63 17.54 -3.88
CA ARG A 76 -0.57 18.53 -3.61
C ARG A 76 0.34 18.12 -2.45
N PHE A 77 -0.23 17.55 -1.39
CA PHE A 77 0.55 17.04 -0.26
C PHE A 77 1.52 15.93 -0.68
N TYR A 78 1.04 14.94 -1.44
CA TYR A 78 1.89 13.84 -1.90
C TYR A 78 2.89 14.27 -2.97
N GLU A 79 2.58 15.29 -3.77
CA GLU A 79 3.54 15.89 -4.70
C GLU A 79 4.71 16.53 -3.93
N GLN A 80 4.43 17.29 -2.87
CA GLN A 80 5.45 18.04 -2.13
C GLN A 80 6.20 17.22 -1.07
N TYR A 81 5.51 16.39 -0.30
CA TYR A 81 6.09 15.66 0.84
C TYR A 81 6.25 14.15 0.58
N GLY A 82 5.50 13.60 -0.38
CA GLY A 82 5.50 12.17 -0.67
C GLY A 82 4.97 11.30 0.47
N THR A 83 5.34 10.02 0.44
CA THR A 83 4.99 9.07 1.50
C THR A 83 5.85 9.37 2.73
N GLY A 84 5.21 9.95 3.76
CA GLY A 84 5.88 10.31 5.01
C GLY A 84 6.49 9.11 5.76
N PRO A 85 7.28 9.36 6.82
CA PRO A 85 7.95 8.30 7.59
C PRO A 85 6.98 7.41 8.39
N ARG A 86 5.75 7.89 8.64
CA ARG A 86 4.73 7.17 9.38
C ARG A 86 4.00 6.20 8.46
N VAL A 87 4.17 4.90 8.73
CA VAL A 87 3.47 3.83 8.00
C VAL A 87 1.96 3.93 8.24
N LEU A 88 1.18 3.67 7.19
CA LEU A 88 -0.28 3.62 7.27
C LEU A 88 -0.71 2.29 7.89
N ASP A 89 -1.50 2.36 8.96
CA ASP A 89 -2.05 1.18 9.64
C ASP A 89 -3.51 1.00 9.24
N LEU A 90 -3.75 0.18 8.21
CA LEU A 90 -5.08 -0.11 7.68
C LEU A 90 -5.88 -1.09 8.56
N SER A 91 -5.28 -1.66 9.61
CA SER A 91 -6.00 -2.54 10.55
C SER A 91 -6.93 -1.73 11.47
N LYS A 92 -6.61 -0.45 11.69
CA LYS A 92 -7.37 0.46 12.54
C LYS A 92 -8.36 1.26 11.69
N PRO A 93 -9.68 1.16 11.95
CA PRO A 93 -10.68 1.85 11.13
C PRO A 93 -10.59 3.39 11.24
N TYR A 94 -10.12 3.91 12.38
CA TYR A 94 -10.00 5.35 12.65
C TYR A 94 -8.54 5.83 12.63
N PHE A 95 -7.71 5.24 11.78
CA PHE A 95 -6.32 5.66 11.67
C PHE A 95 -6.20 7.02 10.97
N VAL A 96 -5.80 8.04 11.73
CA VAL A 96 -5.52 9.35 11.16
C VAL A 96 -4.07 9.40 10.65
N SER A 97 -3.93 9.40 9.32
CA SER A 97 -2.64 9.55 8.63
C SER A 97 -2.09 10.98 8.76
N THR A 98 -0.81 11.18 8.45
CA THR A 98 -0.21 12.53 8.43
C THR A 98 -0.86 13.42 7.38
N CYS A 99 -1.21 12.85 6.23
CA CYS A 99 -1.94 13.56 5.17
C CYS A 99 -3.35 13.93 5.65
N GLN A 100 -4.03 13.04 6.38
CA GLN A 100 -5.36 13.34 6.90
C GLN A 100 -5.34 14.46 7.94
N ARG A 101 -4.36 14.47 8.86
CA ARG A 101 -4.15 15.61 9.79
C ARG A 101 -3.90 16.91 9.04
N PHE A 102 -3.19 16.85 7.92
CA PHE A 102 -2.93 18.00 7.08
C PHE A 102 -4.22 18.57 6.48
N VAL A 103 -5.07 17.71 5.93
CA VAL A 103 -6.38 18.10 5.38
C VAL A 103 -7.27 18.71 6.46
N GLU A 104 -7.37 18.08 7.63
CA GLU A 104 -8.16 18.60 8.76
C GLU A 104 -7.70 20.01 9.17
N LYS A 105 -6.39 20.21 9.32
CA LYS A 105 -5.82 21.53 9.64
C LYS A 105 -6.03 22.54 8.52
N TYR A 106 -6.00 22.10 7.27
CA TYR A 106 -6.28 22.93 6.11
C TYR A 106 -7.72 23.43 6.11
N GLU A 107 -8.68 22.58 6.40
CA GLU A 107 -10.09 22.97 6.51
C GLU A 107 -10.34 23.87 7.73
N GLU A 108 -9.68 23.60 8.86
CA GLU A 108 -9.72 24.46 10.05
C GLU A 108 -9.20 25.88 9.76
N LEU A 109 -8.13 26.03 8.98
CA LEU A 109 -7.61 27.36 8.60
C LEU A 109 -8.46 28.01 7.52
N ARG A 110 -8.96 27.25 6.55
CA ARG A 110 -9.83 27.75 5.48
C ARG A 110 -11.13 28.33 6.03
N SER A 111 -11.68 27.74 7.08
CA SER A 111 -12.88 28.25 7.74
C SER A 111 -12.65 29.49 8.59
N LYS A 112 -11.42 29.71 9.07
CA LYS A 112 -11.05 30.88 9.90
C LYS A 112 -10.55 32.06 9.09
N CYS A 113 -9.91 31.81 7.95
CA CYS A 113 -9.19 32.82 7.18
C CYS A 113 -9.50 32.70 5.68
N GLU A 114 -9.94 33.79 5.05
CA GLU A 114 -10.06 33.90 3.59
C GLU A 114 -8.70 34.23 2.95
N LEU A 115 -7.75 33.31 3.08
CA LEU A 115 -6.44 33.45 2.44
C LEU A 115 -6.42 32.76 1.08
N LYS A 116 -5.46 33.17 0.24
CA LYS A 116 -5.18 32.48 -1.02
C LYS A 116 -4.74 31.05 -0.74
N GLU A 117 -5.12 30.13 -1.63
CA GLU A 117 -4.89 28.69 -1.49
C GLU A 117 -3.41 28.34 -1.27
N SER A 118 -2.50 29.02 -1.96
CA SER A 118 -1.06 28.80 -1.84
C SER A 118 -0.51 29.20 -0.47
N SER A 119 -0.90 30.37 0.06
CA SER A 119 -0.51 30.82 1.40
C SER A 119 -1.08 29.91 2.48
N LEU A 120 -2.32 29.45 2.31
CA LEU A 120 -2.97 28.58 3.29
C LEU A 120 -2.27 27.20 3.38
N PHE A 121 -1.80 26.67 2.25
CA PHE A 121 -1.01 25.45 2.22
C PHE A 121 0.34 25.59 2.97
N GLU A 122 1.01 26.74 2.87
CA GLU A 122 2.26 26.95 3.60
C GLU A 122 2.03 27.14 5.11
N GLU A 123 0.97 27.85 5.48
CA GLU A 123 0.59 28.08 6.88
C GLU A 123 0.19 26.80 7.60
N THR A 124 -0.59 25.93 6.93
CA THR A 124 -0.91 24.59 7.45
C THR A 124 0.34 23.76 7.69
N GLY A 125 1.30 23.77 6.76
CA GLY A 125 2.59 23.11 6.95
C GLY A 125 3.33 23.64 8.18
N LYS A 126 3.36 24.96 8.39
CA LYS A 126 3.97 25.59 9.58
C LYS A 126 3.24 25.21 10.87
N ALA A 127 1.91 25.18 10.87
CA ALA A 127 1.11 24.80 12.02
C ALA A 127 1.37 23.34 12.43
N LEU A 128 1.44 22.41 11.48
CA LEU A 128 1.74 21.00 11.76
C LEU A 128 3.16 20.77 12.25
N LEU A 129 4.13 21.55 11.77
CA LEU A 129 5.49 21.52 12.30
C LEU A 129 5.53 22.02 13.76
N ALA A 130 4.72 23.03 14.11
CA ALA A 130 4.58 23.49 15.50
C ALA A 130 3.90 22.44 16.40
N GLU A 131 2.99 21.63 15.85
CA GLU A 131 2.39 20.47 16.54
C GLU A 131 3.35 19.26 16.65
N GLY A 132 4.55 19.34 16.06
CA GLY A 132 5.57 18.29 16.12
C GLY A 132 5.41 17.18 15.07
N VAL A 133 4.61 17.39 14.02
CA VAL A 133 4.49 16.43 12.91
C VAL A 133 5.69 16.55 11.98
N ILE A 134 6.33 15.42 11.67
CA ILE A 134 7.50 15.38 10.79
C ILE A 134 7.06 15.45 9.33
N LEU A 135 7.32 16.59 8.68
CA LEU A 135 7.11 16.79 7.24
C LEU A 135 8.46 16.93 6.53
N ARG A 136 8.77 16.00 5.61
CA ARG A 136 9.99 16.04 4.80
C ARG A 136 9.63 16.35 3.36
N LYS A 137 10.14 17.46 2.80
CA LYS A 137 9.90 17.81 1.40
C LYS A 137 10.67 16.87 0.48
N ARG A 138 10.01 16.41 -0.57
CA ARG A 138 10.60 15.57 -1.62
C ARG A 138 11.69 16.38 -2.33
N GLY A 139 12.93 15.86 -2.32
CA GLY A 139 14.09 16.55 -2.90
C GLY A 139 14.79 17.54 -1.97
N ALA A 140 14.32 17.75 -0.73
CA ALA A 140 15.14 18.41 0.27
C ALA A 140 16.27 17.48 0.69
N LEU A 141 17.53 17.94 0.53
CA LEU A 141 18.67 17.32 1.19
C LEU A 141 18.33 17.19 2.69
N PRO A 142 18.75 16.11 3.36
CA PRO A 142 18.57 16.02 4.80
C PRO A 142 19.23 17.25 5.41
N VAL A 143 18.41 18.20 5.87
CA VAL A 143 18.90 19.34 6.64
C VAL A 143 19.56 18.71 7.85
N PRO A 144 20.90 18.84 8.02
CA PRO A 144 21.53 18.42 9.25
C PRO A 144 20.76 19.12 10.36
N ALA A 145 20.43 18.41 11.43
CA ALA A 145 19.87 19.04 12.60
C ALA A 145 20.89 20.07 13.12
N GLU A 146 20.82 21.32 12.65
CA GLU A 146 21.63 22.41 13.14
C GLU A 146 21.11 22.79 14.52
N SER A 147 21.68 22.12 15.51
CA SER A 147 22.22 22.68 16.75
C SER A 147 22.38 21.56 17.77
N ARG A 148 23.38 20.69 17.55
CA ARG A 148 24.09 20.13 18.69
C ARG A 148 25.42 20.85 18.73
N ASN A 149 25.62 21.59 19.81
CA ASN A 149 26.83 22.34 20.09
C ASN A 149 28.07 21.56 19.61
N PRO A 150 29.02 22.16 18.87
CA PRO A 150 30.19 21.45 18.34
C PRO A 150 31.00 20.75 19.45
N VAL A 151 30.90 21.27 20.68
CA VAL A 151 31.47 20.68 21.90
C VAL A 151 30.86 19.30 22.23
N LEU A 152 29.56 19.10 22.02
CA LEU A 152 28.90 17.82 22.28
C LEU A 152 29.31 16.77 21.26
N GLU A 153 29.55 17.18 20.00
CA GLU A 153 30.00 16.29 18.94
C GLU A 153 31.43 15.82 19.19
N LEU A 154 32.34 16.73 19.55
CA LEU A 154 33.70 16.39 19.99
C LEU A 154 33.69 15.43 21.20
N LYS A 155 32.86 15.71 22.21
CA LYS A 155 32.71 14.81 23.37
C LYS A 155 32.24 13.41 22.99
N LEU A 156 31.33 13.30 22.02
CA LEU A 156 30.81 12.01 21.56
C LEU A 156 31.88 11.22 20.80
N ILE A 157 32.65 11.91 19.95
CA ILE A 157 33.80 11.34 19.22
C ILE A 157 34.84 10.81 20.20
N ASP A 158 35.22 11.61 21.21
CA ASP A 158 36.21 11.22 22.22
C ASP A 158 35.72 10.02 23.05
N MET A 159 34.45 10.02 23.46
CA MET A 159 33.87 8.92 24.24
C MET A 159 33.79 7.60 23.43
N LEU A 160 33.52 7.69 22.12
CA LEU A 160 33.50 6.53 21.22
C LEU A 160 34.91 6.00 20.96
N ALA A 161 35.90 6.88 20.79
CA ALA A 161 37.30 6.49 20.67
C ALA A 161 37.80 5.79 21.93
N GLU A 162 37.41 6.27 23.12
CA GLU A 162 37.76 5.65 24.40
C GLU A 162 37.07 4.28 24.60
N GLN A 163 35.83 4.12 24.13
CA GLN A 163 35.15 2.81 24.11
C GLN A 163 35.85 1.81 23.18
N GLN A 164 36.38 2.27 22.04
CA GLN A 164 37.10 1.41 21.09
C GLN A 164 38.50 1.02 21.59
N SER A 165 39.19 1.90 22.31
CA SER A 165 40.49 1.58 22.94
C SER A 165 40.36 0.65 24.14
N ARG A 166 39.22 0.65 24.82
CA ARG A 166 38.90 -0.27 25.92
C ARG A 166 38.37 -1.63 25.48
N ARG A 167 38.11 -1.86 24.19
CA ARG A 167 37.80 -3.22 23.71
C ARG A 167 39.07 -4.06 23.85
N PRO A 168 39.08 -5.13 24.69
CA PRO A 168 40.23 -6.02 24.74
C PRO A 168 40.42 -6.61 23.34
N LYS A 169 41.66 -6.51 22.82
CA LYS A 169 42.08 -7.23 21.61
C LYS A 169 41.67 -8.67 21.80
N ARG A 170 40.76 -9.16 20.94
CA ARG A 170 40.35 -10.55 20.99
C ARG A 170 41.60 -11.38 20.75
N PHE A 171 41.80 -12.33 21.64
CA PHE A 171 42.86 -13.32 21.80
C PHE A 171 43.26 -14.14 20.53
N TRP A 172 42.71 -13.84 19.35
CA TRP A 172 42.92 -14.62 18.13
C TRP A 172 43.98 -14.05 17.17
N ASP A 173 44.61 -12.91 17.47
CA ASP A 173 45.65 -12.33 16.61
C ASP A 173 47.07 -12.87 16.89
N GLU A 174 47.25 -13.81 17.82
CA GLU A 174 48.57 -14.27 18.30
C GLU A 174 48.94 -15.72 17.92
N LEU A 175 48.23 -16.31 16.94
CA LEU A 175 48.61 -17.60 16.35
C LEU A 175 48.55 -17.54 14.82
N LEU A 176 49.48 -16.77 14.23
CA LEU A 176 49.95 -17.08 12.88
C LEU A 176 51.44 -16.80 12.76
N VAL A 177 52.23 -17.83 13.02
CA VAL A 177 53.67 -17.89 12.77
C VAL A 177 53.92 -17.79 11.25
N PRO A 178 54.88 -16.98 10.79
CA PRO A 178 55.25 -16.92 9.38
C PRO A 178 56.21 -18.07 9.05
N HIS A 179 55.75 -19.09 8.33
CA HIS A 179 56.64 -19.99 7.60
C HIS A 179 56.68 -19.56 6.14
N SER A 180 57.78 -18.89 5.79
CA SER A 180 58.28 -18.82 4.43
C SER A 180 58.73 -20.21 3.98
N ALA A 181 58.19 -20.69 2.85
CA ALA A 181 58.95 -21.12 1.66
C ALA A 181 58.26 -22.27 0.91
N LEU A 182 58.32 -22.14 -0.42
CA LEU A 182 58.16 -23.15 -1.47
C LEU A 182 56.73 -23.52 -1.89
N GLY A 183 56.46 -23.31 -3.18
CA GLY A 183 55.43 -24.06 -3.88
C GLY A 183 54.67 -23.24 -4.91
N CYS A 184 55.27 -23.05 -6.08
CA CYS A 184 54.53 -22.81 -7.31
C CYS A 184 53.34 -23.78 -7.39
N PHE A 185 52.11 -23.30 -7.58
CA PHE A 185 51.18 -23.95 -8.51
C PHE A 185 50.10 -22.94 -8.97
N SER A 186 49.85 -23.03 -10.26
CA SER A 186 49.00 -22.20 -11.10
C SER A 186 47.51 -22.35 -10.79
N ARG A 187 46.76 -21.34 -11.28
CA ARG A 187 45.38 -21.41 -11.81
C ARG A 187 44.24 -21.28 -10.77
N CYS A 188 43.56 -20.13 -10.80
CA CYS A 188 42.27 -19.97 -11.48
C CYS A 188 41.72 -18.55 -11.23
N ASP A 189 41.94 -17.67 -12.21
CA ASP A 189 41.11 -16.49 -12.43
C ASP A 189 39.71 -16.92 -12.86
N TRP A 190 38.68 -16.70 -12.06
CA TRP A 190 37.31 -16.60 -12.57
C TRP A 190 36.54 -15.46 -11.90
N ILE A 191 36.57 -14.31 -12.60
CA ILE A 191 35.47 -13.39 -12.91
C ILE A 191 34.78 -12.68 -11.73
N SER A 192 35.33 -11.51 -11.39
CA SER A 192 34.56 -10.32 -11.04
C SER A 192 34.33 -9.50 -12.31
N ALA A 193 33.14 -9.55 -12.91
CA ALA A 193 32.63 -8.53 -13.82
C ALA A 193 31.14 -8.81 -14.12
N SER A 194 30.23 -7.98 -13.64
CA SER A 194 29.00 -7.58 -14.33
C SER A 194 28.21 -6.59 -13.45
N LEU A 195 28.71 -5.36 -13.40
CA LEU A 195 27.86 -4.17 -13.37
C LEU A 195 28.22 -3.39 -14.64
N VAL A 196 27.21 -2.87 -15.33
CA VAL A 196 27.28 -2.04 -16.55
C VAL A 196 27.31 -2.83 -17.87
N ASP A 197 26.13 -3.25 -18.34
CA ASP A 197 25.75 -3.26 -19.78
C ASP A 197 24.28 -3.71 -19.95
N CYS A 198 23.32 -2.90 -19.47
CA CYS A 198 21.88 -3.13 -19.74
C CYS A 198 21.12 -1.82 -20.05
N VAL A 199 21.80 -0.81 -20.59
CA VAL A 199 21.16 0.42 -21.09
C VAL A 199 21.81 0.83 -22.41
N ARG A 200 21.62 0.03 -23.48
CA ARG A 200 21.73 0.48 -24.89
C ARG A 200 21.41 -0.66 -25.88
N SER A 201 20.16 -1.14 -25.95
CA SER A 201 19.67 -1.86 -27.14
C SER A 201 18.15 -2.05 -27.18
N VAL A 202 17.38 -0.96 -27.21
CA VAL A 202 16.00 -0.98 -27.73
C VAL A 202 15.75 0.35 -28.46
N LYS A 203 16.46 0.53 -29.57
CA LYS A 203 16.15 1.48 -30.65
C LYS A 203 16.88 0.98 -31.88
N SER A 204 16.27 0.02 -32.57
CA SER A 204 16.40 -0.28 -34.00
C SER A 204 16.01 -1.73 -34.26
N GLN A 205 14.71 -1.99 -34.36
CA GLN A 205 14.09 -2.90 -35.34
C GLN A 205 12.59 -2.63 -35.35
#